data_AF-A0A381T0L0-F1
#
_entry.id   AF-A0A381T0L0-F1
#
_cell.length_a   1.000
_cell.length_b   1.000
_cell.length_c   1.000
_cell.angle_alpha   90.00
_cell.angle_beta   90.00
_cell.angle_gamma   90.00
#
_symmetry.space_group_name_H-M   'P 1'
#
loop_
_entity.id
_entity.type
_entity.pdbx_description
1 polymer ?
#
loop_
_entity_poly.entity_id
_entity_poly.type
_entity_poly.pdbx_seq_one_letter_code
_entity_poly.pdbx_strand_id
1 'polypeptide(L)' 'MGKRADREAKLLAAAMAAVMLVGEGGEALGPSGQREAGNPWSRDHRRVLIGRRNLFRARTRRSTPR' A
#
# COMPACT_ATOMS: atom_id res chain seq x y z
N MET A 1 -47.15 23.50 -5.98
CA MET A 1 -45.68 23.46 -6.04
C MET A 1 -45.05 22.31 -5.22
N GLY A 2 -45.60 21.88 -4.08
CA GLY A 2 -44.89 20.96 -3.14
C GLY A 2 -44.61 19.53 -3.59
N LYS A 3 -45.47 18.87 -4.38
CA LYS A 3 -45.30 17.44 -4.74
C LYS A 3 -44.12 17.16 -5.68
N ARG A 4 -43.73 18.13 -6.52
CA ARG A 4 -42.64 17.97 -7.49
C ARG A 4 -41.28 18.10 -6.81
N ALA A 5 -41.15 19.09 -5.91
CA ALA A 5 -39.99 19.27 -5.05
C ALA A 5 -39.78 18.07 -4.10
N ASP A 6 -40.86 17.51 -3.54
CA ASP A 6 -40.77 16.30 -2.70
C ASP A 6 -40.30 15.07 -3.51
N ARG A 7 -40.77 14.92 -4.75
CA ARG A 7 -40.30 13.86 -5.65
C ARG A 7 -38.83 14.02 -6.01
N GLU A 8 -38.39 15.24 -6.32
CA GLU A 8 -36.98 15.54 -6.61
C GLU A 8 -36.07 15.27 -5.41
N ALA A 9 -36.49 15.66 -4.20
CA ALA A 9 -35.77 15.38 -2.97
C ALA A 9 -35.62 13.87 -2.73
N LYS A 10 -36.68 13.09 -2.97
CA LYS A 10 -36.63 11.62 -2.86
C LYS A 10 -35.70 10.98 -3.87
N LEU A 11 -35.70 11.46 -5.11
CA LEU A 11 -34.81 10.98 -6.16
C LEU A 11 -33.34 11.30 -5.83
N LEU A 12 -33.06 12.49 -5.31
CA LEU A 12 -31.72 12.88 -4.86
C LEU A 12 -31.24 11.99 -3.71
N ALA A 13 -32.08 11.77 -2.69
CA ALA A 13 -31.76 10.90 -1.57
C ALA A 13 -31.47 9.45 -2.02
N ALA A 14 -32.27 8.92 -2.96
CA ALA A 14 -32.05 7.59 -3.53
C ALA A 14 -30.73 7.51 -4.31
N ALA A 15 -30.39 8.53 -5.09
CA ALA A 15 -29.13 8.60 -5.82
C ALA A 15 -27.91 8.63 -4.87
N MET A 16 -27.99 9.43 -3.79
CA MET A 16 -26.94 9.47 -2.76
C MET A 16 -26.77 8.12 -2.06
N ALA A 17 -27.88 7.46 -1.67
CA ALA A 17 -27.84 6.14 -1.06
C ALA A 17 -27.23 5.08 -2.00
N ALA A 18 -27.55 5.12 -3.29
CA ALA A 18 -26.97 4.22 -4.29
C ALA A 18 -25.45 4.42 -4.43
N VAL A 19 -24.98 5.67 -4.45
CA VAL A 19 -23.54 5.97 -4.49
C VAL A 19 -22.83 5.50 -3.22
N MET A 20 -23.43 5.67 -2.05
CA MET A 20 -22.85 5.18 -0.79
C MET A 20 -22.78 3.65 -0.77
N LEU A 21 -23.85 2.96 -1.18
CA LEU A 21 -23.89 1.50 -1.25
C LEU A 21 -22.86 0.92 -2.22
N VAL A 22 -22.64 1.58 -3.37
CA VAL A 22 -21.60 1.18 -4.33
C VAL A 22 -20.20 1.56 -3.83
N GLY A 23 -20.08 2.69 -3.13
CA GLY A 23 -18.83 3.21 -2.59
C GLY A 23 -18.29 2.45 -1.36
N GLU A 24 -19.14 1.76 -0.59
CA GLU A 24 -18.70 0.84 0.47
C GLU A 24 -17.87 -0.33 -0.06
N GLY A 25 -18.01 -0.68 -1.34
CA GLY A 25 -17.15 -1.63 -2.04
C GLY A 25 -15.94 -0.99 -2.74
N GLY A 26 -15.78 0.34 -2.66
CA GLY A 26 -14.67 1.06 -3.28
C GLY A 26 -13.34 0.49 -2.79
N GLU A 27 -12.43 0.20 -3.73
CA GLU A 27 -11.11 -0.40 -3.51
C GLU A 27 -10.57 0.07 -2.17
N ALA A 28 -10.67 -0.81 -1.16
CA ALA A 28 -10.08 -0.54 0.12
C ALA A 28 -8.64 -0.15 -0.18
N LEU A 29 -8.25 1.06 0.20
CA LEU A 29 -6.85 1.49 0.18
C LEU A 29 -6.13 0.61 1.20
N GLY A 30 -5.85 -0.63 0.78
CA GLY A 30 -5.04 -1.55 1.51
C GLY A 30 -3.66 -0.93 1.63
N PRO A 31 -2.92 -1.24 2.69
CA PRO A 31 -1.52 -0.86 2.75
C PRO A 31 -0.87 -1.34 1.46
N SER A 32 -0.29 -0.41 0.69
CA SER A 32 0.51 -0.79 -0.46
C SER A 32 1.63 -1.71 0.02
N GLY A 33 1.97 -2.70 -0.80
CA GLY A 33 3.09 -3.59 -0.50
C GLY A 33 4.33 -2.78 -0.12
N GLN A 34 5.09 -3.27 0.85
CA GLN A 34 6.36 -2.63 1.23
C GLN A 34 7.25 -2.49 -0.01
N ARG A 35 8.06 -1.43 -0.04
CA ARG A 35 9.08 -1.31 -1.09
C ARG A 35 9.99 -2.53 -1.04
N GLU A 36 10.10 -3.24 -2.15
CA GLU A 36 11.06 -4.34 -2.30
C GLU A 36 12.45 -3.87 -1.85
N ALA A 37 13.19 -4.78 -1.20
CA ALA A 37 14.47 -4.44 -0.58
C ALA A 37 15.56 -3.99 -1.56
N GLY A 38 15.25 -3.93 -2.86
CA GLY A 38 16.18 -3.69 -3.96
C GLY A 38 17.01 -4.91 -4.28
N ASN A 39 17.69 -4.88 -5.44
CA ASN A 39 18.55 -5.98 -5.84
C ASN A 39 19.72 -6.17 -4.83
N PRO A 40 20.34 -7.37 -4.80
CA PRO A 40 21.43 -7.65 -3.87
C PRO A 40 22.60 -6.67 -3.96
N TRP A 41 22.96 -6.17 -5.15
CA TRP A 41 24.05 -5.21 -5.35
C TRP A 41 23.75 -3.85 -4.70
N SER A 42 22.55 -3.31 -4.90
CA SER A 42 22.12 -2.04 -4.31
C SER A 42 22.07 -2.11 -2.79
N ARG A 43 21.64 -3.24 -2.23
CA ARG A 43 21.64 -3.48 -0.77
C ARG A 43 23.05 -3.53 -0.20
N ASP A 44 23.96 -4.15 -0.94
CA ASP A 44 25.35 -4.31 -0.54
C ASP A 44 26.11 -2.98 -0.60
N HIS A 45 25.93 -2.24 -1.69
CA HIS A 45 26.52 -0.92 -1.89
C HIS A 45 26.06 0.07 -0.80
N ARG A 46 24.76 0.09 -0.47
CA ARG A 46 24.22 0.93 0.62
C ARG A 46 24.86 0.59 1.98
N ARG A 47 25.11 -0.70 2.26
CA ARG A 47 25.78 -1.12 3.50
C ARG A 47 27.20 -0.56 3.56
N VAL A 48 27.97 -0.70 2.48
CA VAL A 48 29.35 -0.21 2.39
C VAL A 48 29.40 1.30 2.56
N LEU A 49 28.49 2.06 1.93
CA LEU A 49 28.41 3.52 2.07
C LEU A 49 28.19 3.97 3.52
N ILE A 50 27.45 3.20 4.32
CA ILE A 50 27.17 3.51 5.74
C ILE A 50 28.24 2.87 6.65
N GLY A 51 29.38 2.45 6.11
CA GLY A 51 30.49 1.84 6.85
C GLY A 51 30.20 0.43 7.36
N ARG A 52 29.10 -0.21 6.93
CA ARG A 52 28.80 -1.61 7.24
C ARG A 52 29.49 -2.53 6.24
N ARG A 53 29.80 -3.75 6.69
CA ARG A 53 30.39 -4.77 5.81
C ARG A 53 29.36 -5.29 4.79
N ASN A 54 29.87 -5.66 3.62
CA ASN A 54 29.08 -6.33 2.59
C ASN A 54 28.50 -7.68 3.07
N LEU A 55 27.34 -8.05 2.52
CA LEU A 55 26.61 -9.28 2.83
C LEU A 55 27.40 -10.54 2.44
N PHE A 56 28.23 -10.45 1.39
CA PHE A 56 29.11 -11.54 0.96
C PHE A 56 30.14 -11.90 2.04
N ARG A 57 30.88 -10.93 2.57
CA ARG A 57 31.84 -11.15 3.67
C ARG A 57 31.18 -11.36 5.03
N ALA A 58 29.92 -10.97 5.20
CA ALA A 58 29.18 -11.23 6.43
C ALA A 58 28.79 -12.71 6.57
N ARG A 59 28.54 -13.43 5.47
CA ARG A 59 28.21 -14.87 5.48
C ARG A 59 29.42 -15.75 5.76
N THR A 60 30.60 -15.42 5.24
CA THR A 60 31.83 -16.22 5.38
C THR A 60 32.34 -16.34 6.83
N ARG A 61 31.94 -15.44 7.73
CA ARG A 61 32.33 -15.52 9.16
C ARG A 61 31.40 -16.38 10.03
N ARG A 62 30.26 -16.82 9.49
CA ARG A 62 29.28 -17.63 10.24
C ARG A 62 29.46 -19.15 10.01
N SER A 63 30.36 -19.56 9.12
CA SER A 63 30.85 -20.94 9.08
C SER A 63 31.84 -21.12 10.23
N THR A 64 31.43 -21.83 11.27
CA THR A 64 32.37 -22.43 12.22
C THR A 64 33.29 -23.39 11.45
N PRO A 65 34.62 -23.38 11.70
CA PRO A 65 35.48 -24.41 11.14
C PRO A 65 35.07 -25.77 11.75
N ARG A 66 34.92 -26.79 10.91
CA ARG A 66 34.81 -28.19 11.35
C ARG A 66 36.20 -28.71 11.69
#